data_AF-A0A9P4QLH7-F1
#
_entry.id   AF-A0A9P4QLH7-F1
#
_cell.length_a   1.000
_cell.length_b   1.000
_cell.length_c   1.000
_cell.angle_alpha   90.00
_cell.angle_beta   90.00
_cell.angle_gamma   90.00
#
_symmetry.space_group_name_H-M   'P 1'
#
loop_
_entity.id
_entity.type
_entity.pdbx_description
1 polymer ?
#
loop_
_entity_poly.entity_id
_entity_poly.type
_entity_poly.pdbx_seq_one_letter_code
_entity_poly.pdbx_strand_id
1 'polypeptide(L)'
;MYRNAAGDRKFSFSRFINNAVPNLALAPQRYDFEPAEQDALFEYQLGEPDPLKLCDMAFLCGHITQNKSTSKDIYKALVKNGVLDANETSVRTANIGKNFTHQLRMITAHAQKKLINLLFFWEEEIQRWKVLIGEQDELRIVIEAERSIGGNVGNYEKRLKEIEGLLRLKPTMRGKEARDADTLPEYQAPSASKS
;
A
#
# COMPACT_ATOMS: atom_id res chain seq x y z
N MET A 1 -2.26 -10.13 18.22
CA MET A 1 -2.76 -11.45 18.67
C MET A 1 -3.90 -11.23 19.65
N TYR A 2 -5.00 -11.99 19.54
CA TYR A 2 -5.99 -12.08 20.61
C TYR A 2 -6.47 -13.52 20.76
N ARG A 3 -7.01 -13.84 21.94
CA ARG A 3 -7.66 -15.12 22.22
C ARG A 3 -9.15 -15.00 21.98
N ASN A 4 -9.76 -15.97 21.29
CA ASN A 4 -11.21 -16.10 21.24
C ASN A 4 -11.74 -16.67 22.57
N ALA A 5 -13.07 -16.70 22.74
CA ALA A 5 -13.72 -17.29 23.92
C ALA A 5 -13.41 -18.79 24.12
N ALA A 6 -12.85 -19.47 23.11
CA ALA A 6 -12.42 -20.87 23.17
C ALA A 6 -10.93 -21.06 23.53
N GLY A 7 -10.16 -19.97 23.69
CA GLY A 7 -8.74 -20.02 24.10
C GLY A 7 -7.73 -20.12 22.95
N ASP A 8 -8.18 -20.25 21.70
CA ASP A 8 -7.30 -20.33 20.53
C ASP A 8 -6.65 -18.98 20.23
N ARG A 9 -5.36 -19.01 19.90
CA ARG A 9 -4.62 -17.82 19.45
C ARG A 9 -4.98 -17.55 18.00
N LYS A 10 -5.76 -16.50 17.73
CA LYS A 10 -5.97 -16.00 16.37
C LYS A 10 -5.13 -14.75 16.13
N PHE A 11 -4.37 -14.76 15.04
CA PHE A 11 -3.81 -13.55 14.48
C PHE A 11 -4.94 -12.78 13.79
N SER A 12 -5.04 -11.48 14.02
CA SER A 12 -6.05 -10.64 13.39
C SER A 12 -5.34 -9.56 12.61
N PHE A 13 -5.31 -9.81 11.31
CA PHE A 13 -4.62 -8.99 10.35
C PHE A 13 -5.27 -7.61 10.24
N SER A 14 -6.60 -7.48 10.38
CA SER A 14 -7.27 -6.17 10.50
C SER A 14 -6.73 -5.33 11.66
N ARG A 15 -6.47 -5.92 12.84
CA ARG A 15 -5.86 -5.17 13.96
C ARG A 15 -4.38 -4.85 13.73
N PHE A 16 -3.65 -5.71 13.03
CA PHE A 16 -2.25 -5.41 12.68
C PHE A 16 -2.18 -4.31 11.63
N ILE A 17 -2.94 -4.43 10.54
CA ILE A 17 -3.09 -3.43 9.48
C ILE A 17 -3.51 -2.06 10.06
N ASN A 18 -4.54 -2.03 10.91
CA ASN A 18 -5.03 -0.79 11.51
C ASN A 18 -4.00 -0.11 12.42
N ASN A 19 -3.02 -0.86 12.93
CA ASN A 19 -1.99 -0.35 13.85
C ASN A 19 -0.61 -0.15 13.20
N ALA A 20 -0.29 -0.89 12.13
CA ALA A 20 1.04 -0.95 11.49
C ALA A 20 1.13 -0.10 10.22
N VAL A 21 0.01 0.14 9.55
CA VAL A 21 -0.09 1.03 8.39
C VAL A 21 -1.20 2.03 8.69
N PRO A 22 -0.88 3.23 9.23
CA PRO A 22 -1.87 4.21 9.70
C PRO A 22 -2.97 4.54 8.66
N ASN A 23 -2.63 4.43 7.37
CA ASN A 23 -3.49 4.76 6.23
C ASN A 23 -4.51 3.67 5.83
N LEU A 24 -4.52 2.48 6.43
CA LEU A 24 -5.57 1.48 6.19
C LEU A 24 -6.77 1.64 7.14
N ALA A 25 -6.65 2.42 8.22
CA ALA A 25 -7.68 2.55 9.26
C ALA A 25 -8.01 3.98 9.70
N LEU A 26 -7.17 4.97 9.40
CA LEU A 26 -7.38 6.36 9.80
C LEU A 26 -7.13 7.30 8.62
N ALA A 27 -7.74 8.49 8.71
CA ALA A 27 -7.98 9.46 7.65
C ALA A 27 -6.84 9.65 6.64
N PRO A 28 -7.16 9.87 5.34
CA PRO A 28 -6.15 10.00 4.29
C PRO A 28 -5.17 11.13 4.62
N GLN A 29 -3.87 10.80 4.68
CA GLN A 29 -2.81 11.79 4.61
C GLN A 29 -3.00 12.63 3.33
N ARG A 30 -3.00 13.96 3.49
CA ARG A 30 -3.03 14.87 2.36
C ARG A 30 -1.63 15.00 1.80
N TYR A 31 -1.24 14.10 0.92
CA TYR A 31 -0.11 14.34 0.03
C TYR A 31 -0.51 15.45 -0.94
N ASP A 32 0.37 16.42 -1.20
CA ASP A 32 0.26 17.25 -2.43
C ASP A 32 0.71 16.38 -3.63
N PHE A 33 0.00 15.27 -3.82
CA PHE A 33 0.14 14.30 -4.91
C PHE A 33 -1.26 13.82 -5.24
N GLU A 34 -1.76 14.22 -6.42
CA GLU A 34 -3.20 14.13 -6.70
C GLU A 34 -3.67 12.67 -6.74
N PRO A 35 -4.90 12.36 -6.30
CA PRO A 35 -5.41 11.00 -6.29
C PRO A 35 -5.36 10.32 -7.67
N ALA A 36 -5.61 11.06 -8.74
CA ALA A 36 -5.51 10.56 -10.11
C ALA A 36 -4.07 10.19 -10.51
N GLU A 37 -3.08 10.90 -9.98
CA GLU A 37 -1.66 10.65 -10.26
C GLU A 37 -1.14 9.45 -9.47
N GLN A 38 -1.66 9.25 -8.25
CA GLN A 38 -1.44 8.04 -7.47
C GLN A 38 -1.95 6.80 -8.20
N ASP A 39 -3.18 6.84 -8.70
CA ASP A 39 -3.76 5.74 -9.47
C ASP A 39 -3.00 5.49 -10.76
N ALA A 40 -2.61 6.54 -11.50
CA ALA A 40 -1.86 6.39 -12.75
C ALA A 40 -0.48 5.75 -12.53
N LEU A 41 0.24 6.17 -11.48
CA LEU A 41 1.50 5.54 -11.10
C LEU A 41 1.29 4.07 -10.70
N PHE A 42 0.27 3.80 -9.88
CA PHE A 42 -0.05 2.46 -9.40
C PHE A 42 -0.42 1.51 -10.54
N GLU A 43 -1.27 1.94 -11.46
CA GLU A 43 -1.65 1.15 -12.65
C GLU A 43 -0.46 0.88 -13.57
N TYR A 44 0.38 1.89 -13.79
CA TYR A 44 1.59 1.72 -14.58
C TYR A 44 2.50 0.65 -13.96
N GLN A 45 2.71 0.75 -12.65
CA GLN A 45 3.57 -0.18 -11.91
C GLN A 45 3.01 -1.61 -11.89
N LEU A 46 1.70 -1.78 -11.78
CA LEU A 46 1.07 -3.11 -11.92
C LEU A 46 1.36 -3.78 -13.27
N GLY A 47 1.67 -3.02 -14.32
CA GLY A 47 2.06 -3.53 -15.63
C GLY A 47 3.54 -3.87 -15.78
N GLU A 48 4.39 -3.48 -14.84
CA GLU A 48 5.83 -3.75 -14.87
C GLU A 48 6.17 -5.17 -14.38
N PRO A 49 7.32 -5.74 -14.79
CA PRO A 49 7.75 -7.07 -14.33
C PRO A 49 7.97 -7.16 -12.81
N ASP A 50 8.41 -6.06 -12.20
CA ASP A 50 8.54 -5.92 -10.74
C ASP A 50 7.76 -4.69 -10.29
N PRO A 51 6.46 -4.86 -9.99
CA PRO A 51 5.57 -3.74 -9.71
C PRO A 51 5.90 -2.94 -8.46
N LEU A 52 6.75 -3.44 -7.56
CA LEU A 52 7.15 -2.70 -6.34
C LEU A 52 8.31 -1.75 -6.59
N LYS A 53 9.02 -1.94 -7.70
CA LYS A 53 10.24 -1.23 -8.00
C LYS A 53 9.97 -0.01 -8.88
N LEU A 54 10.25 1.17 -8.36
CA LEU A 54 10.21 2.38 -9.18
C LEU A 54 11.22 2.29 -10.32
N CYS A 55 10.76 2.54 -11.55
CA CYS A 55 11.60 2.59 -12.74
C CYS A 55 11.74 4.04 -13.25
N ASP A 56 12.50 4.22 -14.32
CA ASP A 56 12.74 5.52 -14.92
C ASP A 56 11.48 6.22 -15.43
N MET A 57 10.49 5.46 -15.89
CA MET A 57 9.21 5.97 -16.40
C MET A 57 8.21 6.32 -15.30
N ALA A 58 8.43 5.86 -14.07
CA ALA A 58 7.51 6.11 -12.96
C ALA A 58 7.29 7.62 -12.70
N PHE A 59 8.32 8.45 -12.87
CA PHE A 59 8.21 9.91 -12.64
C PHE A 59 7.49 10.65 -13.76
N LEU A 60 7.39 10.05 -14.95
CA LEU A 60 6.53 10.52 -16.02
C LEU A 60 5.08 10.18 -15.72
N CYS A 61 4.79 8.93 -15.35
CA CYS A 61 3.44 8.45 -15.03
C CYS A 61 2.87 9.11 -13.76
N GLY A 62 3.72 9.35 -12.76
CA GLY A 62 3.40 10.13 -11.57
C GLY A 62 3.40 11.64 -11.78
N HIS A 63 3.44 12.12 -13.04
CA HIS A 63 3.32 13.54 -13.39
C HIS A 63 4.30 14.47 -12.65
N ILE A 64 5.51 13.98 -12.33
CA ILE A 64 6.61 14.81 -11.79
C ILE A 64 7.25 15.62 -12.91
N THR A 65 7.36 15.02 -14.09
CA THR A 65 7.86 15.64 -15.32
C THR A 65 7.03 15.17 -16.51
N GLN A 66 7.03 15.95 -17.58
CA GLN A 66 6.43 15.58 -18.87
C GLN A 66 7.49 15.05 -19.85
N ASN A 67 8.77 15.11 -19.49
CA ASN A 67 9.87 14.73 -20.37
C ASN A 67 10.51 13.41 -19.92
N LYS A 68 10.56 12.43 -20.84
CA LYS A 68 11.18 11.12 -20.63
C LYS A 68 12.66 11.23 -20.22
N SER A 69 13.41 12.16 -20.81
CA SER A 69 14.82 12.36 -20.46
C SER A 69 14.98 12.81 -19.02
N THR A 70 14.17 13.79 -18.60
CA THR A 70 14.18 14.28 -17.21
C THR A 70 13.73 13.19 -16.24
N SER A 71 12.79 12.33 -16.62
CA SER A 71 12.35 11.18 -15.82
C SER A 71 13.50 10.21 -15.54
N LYS A 72 14.30 9.91 -16.57
CA LYS A 72 15.55 9.11 -16.44
C LYS A 72 16.58 9.79 -15.56
N ASP A 73 16.75 11.10 -15.69
CA ASP A 73 17.72 11.86 -14.89
C ASP A 73 17.31 11.93 -13.41
N ILE A 74 16.01 12.05 -13.12
CA ILE A 74 15.46 11.92 -11.77
C ILE A 74 15.78 10.54 -11.20
N TYR A 75 15.46 9.46 -11.92
CA TYR A 75 15.76 8.09 -11.47
C TYR A 75 17.24 7.91 -11.14
N LYS A 76 18.13 8.32 -12.05
CA LYS A 76 19.59 8.25 -11.84
C LYS A 76 20.03 9.06 -10.63
N ALA A 77 19.47 10.25 -10.43
CA ALA A 77 19.77 11.07 -9.26
C ALA A 77 19.30 10.37 -7.97
N LEU A 78 18.11 9.81 -7.94
CA LEU A 78 17.59 9.11 -6.75
C LEU A 78 18.41 7.87 -6.40
N VAL A 79 18.82 7.09 -7.40
CA VAL A 79 19.72 5.94 -7.21
C VAL A 79 21.09 6.40 -6.72
N LYS A 80 21.68 7.41 -7.35
CA LYS A 80 22.99 7.96 -6.95
C LYS A 80 23.01 8.45 -5.51
N ASN A 81 21.90 9.01 -5.03
CA ASN A 81 21.77 9.53 -3.67
C ASN A 81 21.23 8.49 -2.67
N GLY A 82 21.06 7.23 -3.10
CA GLY A 82 20.62 6.12 -2.24
C GLY A 82 19.16 6.22 -1.78
N VAL A 83 18.34 7.08 -2.39
CA VAL A 83 16.90 7.17 -2.10
C VAL A 83 16.16 6.01 -2.75
N LEU A 84 16.62 5.56 -3.91
CA LEU A 84 16.21 4.32 -4.55
C LEU A 84 17.39 3.36 -4.62
N ASP A 85 17.09 2.07 -4.55
CA ASP A 85 18.05 1.03 -4.86
C ASP A 85 17.78 0.47 -6.26
N ALA A 86 18.83 0.29 -7.05
CA ALA A 86 18.70 -0.25 -8.41
C ALA A 86 18.37 -1.75 -8.41
N ASN A 87 18.56 -2.45 -7.28
CA ASN A 87 18.38 -3.90 -7.17
C ASN A 87 17.26 -4.28 -6.20
N GLU A 88 16.93 -3.42 -5.25
CA GLU A 88 15.90 -3.69 -4.24
C GLU A 88 14.60 -2.92 -4.52
N THR A 89 13.48 -3.43 -4.00
CA THR A 89 12.17 -2.77 -4.03
C THR A 89 12.02 -1.71 -2.94
N SER A 90 13.11 -1.11 -2.46
CA SER A 90 13.12 -0.20 -1.32
C SER A 90 13.21 1.27 -1.73
N VAL A 91 12.32 2.09 -1.15
CA VAL A 91 12.44 3.55 -1.15
C VAL A 91 12.96 3.95 0.23
N ARG A 92 14.13 4.56 0.30
CA ARG A 92 14.78 4.96 1.55
C ARG A 92 14.57 6.45 1.77
N THR A 93 13.37 6.83 2.20
CA THR A 93 13.01 8.24 2.45
C THR A 93 13.89 8.92 3.50
N ALA A 94 14.52 8.15 4.40
CA ALA A 94 15.52 8.64 5.35
C ALA A 94 16.74 9.31 4.68
N ASN A 95 17.02 9.01 3.41
CA ASN A 95 18.11 9.61 2.64
C ASN A 95 17.71 10.96 1.99
N ILE A 96 16.45 11.38 2.13
CA ILE A 96 15.98 12.70 1.71
C ILE A 96 16.45 13.73 2.74
N GLY A 97 17.66 14.26 2.52
CA GLY A 97 18.28 15.25 3.40
C GLY A 97 18.22 16.69 2.89
N LYS A 98 18.84 17.61 3.63
CA LYS A 98 18.94 19.04 3.30
C LYS A 98 19.47 19.38 1.90
N ASN A 99 20.26 18.47 1.30
CA ASN A 99 20.86 18.67 -0.02
C ASN A 99 20.00 18.13 -1.17
N PHE A 100 18.84 17.53 -0.88
CA PHE A 100 17.99 16.87 -1.88
C PHE A 100 17.54 17.83 -2.98
N THR A 101 17.20 19.06 -2.62
CA THR A 101 16.87 20.15 -3.56
C THR A 101 18.00 20.42 -4.57
N HIS A 102 19.25 20.40 -4.13
CA HIS A 102 20.41 20.60 -5.01
C HIS A 102 20.69 19.38 -5.89
N GLN A 103 20.50 18.18 -5.34
CA GLN A 103 20.65 16.92 -6.06
C GLN A 103 19.65 16.79 -7.21
N LEU A 104 18.47 17.40 -7.08
CA LEU A 104 17.38 17.38 -8.05
C LEU A 104 17.18 18.72 -8.78
N ARG A 105 18.24 19.51 -8.95
CA ARG A 105 18.19 20.84 -9.60
C ARG A 105 17.68 20.83 -11.06
N MET A 106 17.58 19.67 -11.70
CA MET A 106 17.04 19.53 -13.07
C MET A 106 15.51 19.70 -13.13
N ILE A 107 14.83 19.72 -12.00
CA ILE A 107 13.39 19.97 -11.89
C ILE A 107 13.11 21.19 -11.00
N THR A 108 11.93 21.78 -11.17
CA THR A 108 11.50 22.95 -10.40
C THR A 108 11.28 22.61 -8.93
N ALA A 109 11.37 23.60 -8.03
CA ALA A 109 11.10 23.38 -6.60
C ALA A 109 9.71 22.79 -6.33
N HIS A 110 8.71 23.17 -7.13
CA HIS A 110 7.38 22.57 -7.08
C HIS A 110 7.40 21.08 -7.42
N ALA A 111 8.06 20.69 -8.51
CA ALA A 111 8.22 19.29 -8.89
C ALA A 111 9.06 18.49 -7.87
N GLN A 112 10.04 19.13 -7.21
CA GLN A 112 10.81 18.50 -6.12
C GLN A 112 9.91 18.18 -4.92
N LYS A 113 9.07 19.12 -4.47
CA LYS A 113 8.10 18.87 -3.38
C LYS A 113 7.16 17.71 -3.74
N LYS A 114 6.63 17.73 -4.96
CA LYS A 114 5.76 16.67 -5.47
C LYS A 114 6.45 15.30 -5.53
N LEU A 115 7.72 15.27 -5.96
CA LEU A 115 8.52 14.05 -5.99
C LEU A 115 8.74 13.47 -4.59
N ILE A 116 8.99 14.31 -3.58
CA ILE A 116 9.09 13.87 -2.19
C ILE A 116 7.78 13.17 -1.78
N ASN A 117 6.63 13.81 -2.03
CA ASN A 117 5.34 13.23 -1.71
C ASN A 117 5.09 11.90 -2.42
N LEU A 118 5.46 11.79 -3.71
CA LEU A 118 5.39 10.55 -4.47
C LEU A 118 6.25 9.44 -3.83
N LEU A 119 7.47 9.76 -3.40
CA LEU A 119 8.37 8.78 -2.78
C LEU A 119 7.84 8.28 -1.43
N PHE A 120 7.30 9.16 -0.59
CA PHE A 120 6.64 8.76 0.66
C PHE A 120 5.40 7.90 0.38
N PHE A 121 4.54 8.33 -0.54
CA PHE A 121 3.39 7.54 -0.99
C PHE A 121 3.80 6.14 -1.44
N TRP A 122 4.85 6.04 -2.26
CA TRP A 122 5.29 4.75 -2.78
C TRP A 122 5.94 3.85 -1.72
N GLU A 123 6.70 4.43 -0.78
CA GLU A 123 7.24 3.68 0.36
C GLU A 123 6.12 3.03 1.18
N GLU A 124 5.05 3.77 1.45
CA GLU A 124 3.87 3.24 2.13
C GLU A 124 3.16 2.17 1.31
N GLU A 125 3.09 2.33 -0.02
CA GLU A 125 2.49 1.33 -0.90
C GLU A 125 3.29 0.01 -0.88
N ILE A 126 4.62 0.08 -0.88
CA ILE A 126 5.49 -1.09 -0.70
C ILE A 126 5.22 -1.76 0.65
N GLN A 127 5.10 -0.99 1.72
CA GLN A 127 4.79 -1.54 3.06
C GLN A 127 3.42 -2.24 3.07
N ARG A 128 2.39 -1.60 2.50
CA ARG A 128 1.05 -2.20 2.32
C ARG A 128 1.12 -3.52 1.57
N TRP A 129 1.84 -3.57 0.46
CA TRP A 129 1.99 -4.79 -0.33
C TRP A 129 2.73 -5.89 0.41
N LYS A 130 3.83 -5.57 1.11
CA LYS A 130 4.56 -6.56 1.92
C LYS A 130 3.66 -7.21 2.96
N VAL A 131 2.78 -6.42 3.57
CA VAL A 131 1.79 -6.87 4.54
C VAL A 131 0.78 -7.82 3.87
N LEU A 132 0.22 -7.45 2.72
CA LEU A 132 -0.72 -8.32 1.99
C LEU A 132 -0.08 -9.61 1.46
N ILE A 133 1.15 -9.54 0.94
CA ILE A 133 1.91 -10.71 0.46
C ILE A 133 2.23 -11.64 1.63
N GLY A 134 2.65 -11.10 2.78
CA GLY A 134 2.86 -11.89 3.99
C GLY A 134 1.60 -12.65 4.42
N GLU A 135 0.43 -12.00 4.42
CA GLU A 135 -0.85 -12.68 4.70
C GLU A 135 -1.17 -13.75 3.65
N GLN A 136 -0.92 -13.47 2.38
CA GLN A 136 -1.12 -14.42 1.28
C GLN A 136 -0.31 -15.70 1.48
N ASP A 137 0.96 -15.56 1.84
CA ASP A 137 1.86 -16.68 2.04
C ASP A 137 1.51 -17.49 3.30
N GLU A 138 1.15 -16.82 4.41
CA GLU A 138 0.62 -17.49 5.60
C GLU A 138 -0.64 -18.31 5.30
N LEU A 139 -1.58 -17.74 4.54
CA LEU A 139 -2.82 -18.44 4.17
C LEU A 139 -2.56 -19.64 3.26
N ARG A 140 -1.61 -19.55 2.34
CA ARG A 140 -1.21 -20.69 1.49
C ARG A 140 -0.71 -21.86 2.34
N ILE A 141 0.13 -21.58 3.33
CA ILE A 141 0.64 -22.60 4.27
C ILE A 141 -0.51 -23.23 5.06
N VAL A 142 -1.43 -22.42 5.58
CA VAL A 142 -2.61 -22.92 6.34
C VAL A 142 -3.52 -23.77 5.46
N ILE A 143 -3.80 -23.35 4.22
CA ILE A 143 -4.63 -24.11 3.28
C ILE A 143 -4.00 -25.47 2.98
N GLU A 144 -2.69 -25.51 2.75
CA GLU A 144 -1.96 -26.76 2.49
C GLU A 144 -2.02 -27.70 3.70
N ALA A 145 -1.78 -27.18 4.89
CA ALA A 145 -1.86 -27.95 6.14
C ALA A 145 -3.28 -28.51 6.38
N GLU A 146 -4.30 -27.67 6.27
CA GLU A 146 -5.71 -28.08 6.45
C GLU A 146 -6.16 -29.12 5.42
N ARG A 147 -5.74 -28.98 4.14
CA ARG A 147 -6.02 -29.99 3.11
C ARG A 147 -5.41 -31.35 3.47
N SER A 148 -4.19 -31.37 4.01
CA SER A 148 -3.49 -32.61 4.34
C SER A 148 -4.19 -33.43 5.43
N ILE A 149 -4.95 -32.78 6.32
CA ILE A 149 -5.71 -33.41 7.40
C ILE A 149 -7.20 -33.58 7.10
N GLY A 150 -7.63 -33.28 5.87
CA GLY A 150 -9.05 -33.35 5.47
C GLY A 150 -9.93 -32.26 6.08
N GLY A 151 -9.34 -31.14 6.51
CA GLY A 151 -10.03 -30.00 7.10
C GLY A 151 -10.77 -29.13 6.07
N ASN A 152 -11.55 -28.17 6.56
CA ASN A 152 -12.32 -27.25 5.72
C ASN A 152 -11.51 -26.01 5.35
N VAL A 153 -11.18 -25.87 4.07
CA VAL A 153 -10.40 -24.74 3.56
C VAL A 153 -11.21 -23.58 2.96
N GLY A 154 -12.52 -23.73 2.83
CA GLY A 154 -13.35 -22.78 2.05
C GLY A 154 -13.24 -21.33 2.52
N ASN A 155 -13.14 -21.11 3.84
CA ASN A 155 -12.97 -19.76 4.39
C ASN A 155 -11.58 -19.17 4.08
N TYR A 156 -10.53 -19.99 4.13
CA TYR A 156 -9.17 -19.53 3.84
C TYR A 156 -8.99 -19.23 2.36
N GLU A 157 -9.57 -20.03 1.48
CA GLU A 157 -9.56 -19.78 0.02
C GLU A 157 -10.34 -18.52 -0.35
N LYS A 158 -11.47 -18.27 0.32
CA LYS A 158 -12.21 -17.02 0.15
C LYS A 158 -11.34 -15.82 0.54
N ARG A 159 -10.69 -15.88 1.71
CA ARG A 159 -9.79 -14.81 2.18
C ARG A 159 -8.60 -14.61 1.25
N LEU A 160 -8.03 -15.69 0.72
CA LEU A 160 -6.94 -15.62 -0.26
C LEU A 160 -7.36 -14.83 -1.51
N LYS A 161 -8.56 -15.10 -2.06
CA LYS A 161 -9.12 -14.35 -3.18
C LYS A 161 -9.39 -12.88 -2.85
N GLU A 162 -9.82 -12.57 -1.63
CA GLU A 162 -9.98 -11.18 -1.18
C GLU A 162 -8.64 -10.44 -1.20
N ILE A 163 -7.56 -11.05 -0.70
CA ILE A 163 -6.22 -10.45 -0.70
C ILE A 163 -5.70 -10.22 -2.12
N GLU A 164 -5.92 -11.16 -3.03
CA GLU A 164 -5.58 -11.00 -4.46
C GLU A 164 -6.31 -9.81 -5.10
N GLY A 165 -7.57 -9.58 -4.71
CA GLY A 165 -8.33 -8.39 -5.09
C GLY A 165 -7.74 -7.10 -4.49
N LEU A 166 -7.44 -7.12 -3.19
CA LEU A 166 -6.86 -5.98 -2.47
C LEU A 166 -5.50 -5.55 -3.04
N LEU A 167 -4.66 -6.50 -3.46
CA LEU A 167 -3.37 -6.21 -4.09
C LEU A 167 -3.51 -5.39 -5.37
N ARG A 168 -4.61 -5.54 -6.11
CA ARG A 168 -4.89 -4.84 -7.37
C ARG A 168 -5.79 -3.61 -7.20
N LEU A 169 -6.32 -3.39 -6.00
CA LEU A 169 -7.24 -2.30 -5.74
C LEU A 169 -6.50 -0.95 -5.83
N LYS A 170 -7.05 -0.01 -6.59
CA LYS A 170 -6.48 1.34 -6.77
C LYS A 170 -6.43 2.12 -5.46
N PRO A 171 -5.40 2.96 -5.22
CA PRO A 171 -5.32 3.87 -4.07
C PRO A 171 -6.63 4.58 -3.74
N THR A 172 -7.27 5.20 -4.74
CA THR A 172 -8.50 5.99 -4.54
C THR A 172 -9.72 5.18 -4.12
N MET A 173 -9.74 3.88 -4.44
CA MET A 173 -10.88 3.01 -4.14
C MET A 173 -10.82 2.42 -2.72
N ARG A 174 -9.62 2.38 -2.11
CA ARG A 174 -9.40 1.78 -0.78
C ARG A 174 -10.07 2.55 0.37
N GLY A 175 -10.17 3.88 0.23
CA GLY A 175 -10.83 4.73 1.24
C GLY A 175 -12.36 4.66 1.20
N LYS A 176 -12.96 4.19 0.10
CA LYS A 176 -14.41 3.94 0.03
C LYS A 176 -14.77 2.62 0.73
N GLU A 177 -14.01 1.56 0.46
CA GLU A 177 -14.25 0.24 1.09
C GLU A 177 -14.07 0.25 2.62
N ALA A 178 -13.09 1.00 3.14
CA ALA A 178 -12.92 1.14 4.59
C ALA A 178 -14.09 1.89 5.27
N ARG A 179 -14.71 2.85 4.58
CA ARG A 179 -15.89 3.58 5.08
C ARG A 179 -17.17 2.77 4.96
N ASP A 180 -17.33 2.03 3.86
CA ASP A 180 -18.49 1.19 3.63
C ASP A 180 -18.49 -0.04 4.57
N ALA A 181 -17.31 -0.54 4.95
CA ALA A 181 -17.16 -1.60 5.96
C ALA A 181 -17.50 -1.16 7.39
N ASP A 182 -17.46 0.15 7.70
CA ASP A 182 -17.89 0.72 8.98
C ASP A 182 -19.43 0.90 9.08
N THR A 183 -20.14 0.90 7.95
CA THR A 183 -21.62 0.84 7.91
C THR A 183 -22.10 -0.62 7.98
N LEU A 184 -21.98 -1.23 9.16
CA LEU A 184 -22.75 -2.42 9.49
C LEU A 184 -24.26 -2.08 9.54
N PRO A 185 -25.15 -2.97 9.08
CA PRO A 185 -26.60 -2.75 9.10
C PRO A 185 -27.09 -2.49 10.53
N GLU A 186 -27.97 -1.49 10.65
CA GLU A 186 -28.55 -0.93 11.87
C GLU A 186 -28.62 -1.88 13.07
N TYR A 187 -27.90 -1.53 14.13
CA TYR A 187 -28.21 -2.02 15.47
C TYR A 187 -29.56 -1.40 15.89
N GLN A 188 -30.66 -2.15 15.73
CA GLN A 188 -31.93 -1.79 16.35
C GLN A 188 -31.77 -1.93 17.87
N ALA A 189 -31.64 -0.80 18.56
CA ALA A 189 -31.67 -0.77 20.02
C ALA A 189 -33.02 -1.36 20.50
N PRO A 190 -33.03 -2.22 21.54
CA PRO A 190 -34.27 -2.81 22.03
C PRO A 190 -35.20 -1.73 22.55
N SER A 191 -36.47 -1.81 22.14
CA SER A 191 -37.54 -0.92 22.59
C SER A 191 -37.66 -1.01 24.12
N ALA A 192 -37.48 0.13 24.80
CA ALA A 192 -37.73 0.23 26.22
C ALA A 192 -39.22 0.00 26.49
N SER A 193 -39.56 -1.19 26.99
CA SER A 193 -40.86 -1.47 27.58
C SER A 193 -41.03 -0.59 28.82
N LYS A 194 -41.91 0.41 28.73
CA LYS A 194 -42.37 1.13 29.93
C LYS A 194 -43.38 0.24 30.65
N SER A 195 -43.05 -0.12 31.88
CA SER A 195 -44.01 -0.57 32.91
C SER A 195 -44.86 0.61 33.37
#